data_AF-A0A661MY30-F1
#
_entry.id   AF-A0A661MY30-F1
#
_cell.length_a   1.000
_cell.length_b   1.000
_cell.length_c   1.000
_cell.angle_alpha   90.00
_cell.angle_beta   90.00
_cell.angle_gamma   90.00
#
_symmetry.space_group_name_H-M   'P 1'
#
loop_
_entity.id
_entity.type
_entity.pdbx_description
1 polymer ?
#
loop_
_entity_poly.entity_id
_entity_poly.type
_entity_poly.pdbx_seq_one_letter_code
_entity_poly.pdbx_strand_id
1 'polypeptide(L)'
;MLGVILGCGGAQKPKPGPLPEGASFYGVWQSPQYGNMHLCQSGKQVIGDYVKHERAGRIQGDVDGDLLVFQWEDRRELVSGKPQIRRGRAYFRIEIGEDGDTYVKGEWGMDEDLSGGGPWNAVKLRRGEPDRCTGADEPISLEDKEHPWDVEDDTSGGASD
;
A
#
# COMPACT_ATOMS: atom_id res chain seq x y z
N MET A 1 14.50 22.91 39.66
CA MET A 1 14.45 21.71 38.79
C MET A 1 13.00 21.50 38.39
N LEU A 2 12.58 22.03 37.23
CA LEU A 2 11.31 21.64 36.62
C LEU A 2 11.60 20.43 35.74
N GLY A 3 11.13 19.25 36.17
CA GLY A 3 11.19 18.03 35.38
C GLY A 3 10.11 18.06 34.31
N VAL A 4 10.51 18.05 33.04
CA VAL A 4 9.58 17.83 31.92
C VAL A 4 9.45 16.32 31.76
N ILE A 5 8.28 15.79 32.10
CA ILE A 5 7.90 14.41 31.77
C ILE A 5 7.45 14.42 30.32
N LEU A 6 8.37 14.15 29.38
CA LEU A 6 8.02 13.79 28.01
C LEU A 6 7.47 12.36 28.04
N GLY A 7 6.15 12.24 28.13
CA GLY A 7 5.47 10.97 27.93
C GLY A 7 5.65 10.53 26.48
N CYS A 8 6.48 9.52 26.24
CA CYS A 8 6.41 8.69 25.05
C CYS A 8 5.07 7.93 25.08
N GLY A 9 4.02 8.56 24.57
CA GLY A 9 2.76 7.88 24.30
C GLY A 9 2.92 7.05 23.04
N GLY A 10 3.27 5.77 23.19
CA GLY A 10 3.19 4.80 22.08
C GLY A 10 1.79 4.87 21.46
N ALA A 11 1.72 4.93 20.14
CA ALA A 11 0.47 5.10 19.42
C ALA A 11 -0.52 3.97 19.76
N GLN A 12 -1.62 4.32 20.43
CA GLN A 12 -2.63 3.33 20.80
C GLN A 12 -3.35 2.83 19.54
N LYS A 13 -3.47 1.51 19.40
CA LYS A 13 -4.25 0.89 18.32
C LYS A 13 -5.66 1.49 18.25
N PRO A 14 -6.12 1.99 17.08
CA PRO A 14 -7.49 2.44 16.91
C PRO A 14 -8.48 1.34 17.24
N LYS A 15 -9.64 1.71 17.81
CA LYS A 15 -10.72 0.75 18.07
C LYS A 15 -11.46 0.45 16.75
N PRO A 16 -11.67 -0.83 16.41
CA PRO A 16 -12.52 -1.22 15.30
C PRO A 16 -13.94 -0.66 15.39
N GLY A 17 -14.47 -0.20 14.27
CA GLY A 17 -15.88 0.11 14.06
C GLY A 17 -16.58 -0.96 13.21
N PRO A 18 -17.90 -0.87 13.00
CA PRO A 18 -18.60 -1.75 12.09
C PRO A 18 -18.12 -1.52 10.65
N LEU A 19 -17.88 -2.59 9.91
CA LEU A 19 -17.57 -2.52 8.48
C LEU A 19 -18.78 -1.95 7.72
N PRO A 20 -18.63 -0.90 6.89
CA PRO A 20 -19.71 -0.43 6.05
C PRO A 20 -20.28 -1.53 5.14
N GLU A 21 -21.57 -1.48 4.84
CA GLU A 21 -22.24 -2.50 4.04
C GLU A 21 -21.59 -2.66 2.66
N GLY A 22 -21.32 -3.90 2.26
CA GLY A 22 -20.67 -4.23 0.97
C GLY A 22 -19.20 -3.84 0.88
N ALA A 23 -18.63 -3.22 1.91
CA ALA A 23 -17.22 -2.84 1.91
C ALA A 23 -16.30 -4.04 2.14
N SER A 24 -15.09 -3.95 1.59
CA SER A 24 -14.00 -4.89 1.79
C SER A 24 -12.69 -4.21 1.42
N PHE A 25 -11.59 -4.62 2.07
CA PHE A 25 -10.24 -4.21 1.71
C PHE A 25 -9.77 -4.82 0.39
N TYR A 26 -10.43 -5.86 -0.15
CA TYR A 26 -10.12 -6.41 -1.46
C TYR A 26 -10.31 -5.36 -2.57
N GLY A 27 -9.28 -5.16 -3.39
CA GLY A 27 -9.33 -4.25 -4.55
C GLY A 27 -8.02 -3.53 -4.81
N VAL A 28 -8.03 -2.70 -5.87
CA VAL A 28 -6.93 -1.76 -6.14
C VAL A 28 -7.25 -0.42 -5.50
N TRP A 29 -6.31 0.09 -4.72
CA TRP A 29 -6.42 1.34 -3.96
C TRP A 29 -5.36 2.33 -4.44
N GLN A 30 -5.77 3.45 -5.01
CA GLN A 30 -4.85 4.49 -5.48
C GLN A 30 -4.46 5.39 -4.31
N SER A 31 -3.18 5.40 -3.98
CA SER A 31 -2.57 6.33 -3.02
C SER A 31 -1.72 7.36 -3.77
N PRO A 32 -1.89 8.66 -3.51
CA PRO A 32 -0.99 9.68 -4.05
C PRO A 32 0.46 9.44 -3.65
N GLN A 33 0.73 8.90 -2.45
CA GLN A 33 2.07 8.70 -1.93
C GLN A 33 2.70 7.39 -2.42
N TYR A 34 1.91 6.31 -2.48
CA TYR A 34 2.41 4.94 -2.67
C TYR A 34 1.98 4.27 -3.98
N GLY A 35 1.20 4.95 -4.82
CA GLY A 35 0.75 4.42 -6.10
C GLY A 35 -0.44 3.49 -5.94
N ASN A 36 -0.62 2.59 -6.91
CA ASN A 36 -1.69 1.58 -6.84
C ASN A 36 -1.28 0.47 -5.88
N MET A 37 -2.06 0.33 -4.80
CA MET A 37 -1.93 -0.76 -3.86
C MET A 37 -2.91 -1.87 -4.21
N HIS A 38 -2.41 -3.09 -4.40
CA HIS A 38 -3.21 -4.24 -4.77
C HIS A 38 -3.42 -5.05 -3.50
N LEU A 39 -4.63 -5.02 -2.95
CA LEU A 39 -4.95 -5.69 -1.69
C LEU A 39 -5.85 -6.90 -1.96
N CYS A 40 -5.41 -8.07 -1.52
CA CYS A 40 -6.14 -9.32 -1.63
C CYS A 40 -6.55 -9.78 -0.23
N GLN A 41 -7.86 -9.67 0.05
CA GLN A 41 -8.45 -10.12 1.31
C GLN A 41 -8.96 -11.56 1.18
N SER A 42 -8.60 -12.42 2.13
CA SER A 42 -9.18 -13.76 2.32
C SER A 42 -9.64 -13.92 3.76
N GLY A 43 -10.95 -13.93 3.98
CA GLY A 43 -11.53 -13.89 5.31
C GLY A 43 -11.08 -12.64 6.08
N LYS A 44 -10.36 -12.83 7.19
CA LYS A 44 -9.79 -11.74 8.00
C LYS A 44 -8.37 -11.36 7.61
N GLN A 45 -7.71 -12.11 6.73
CA GLN A 45 -6.33 -11.85 6.35
C GLN A 45 -6.29 -10.98 5.09
N VAL A 46 -5.36 -10.03 5.06
CA VAL A 46 -5.06 -9.22 3.88
C VAL A 46 -3.58 -9.34 3.59
N ILE A 47 -3.27 -9.65 2.34
CA ILE A 47 -1.95 -9.45 1.76
C ILE A 47 -2.07 -8.37 0.70
N GLY A 48 -0.97 -7.68 0.42
CA GLY A 48 -0.94 -6.78 -0.70
C GLY A 48 0.44 -6.26 -1.01
N ASP A 49 0.51 -5.53 -2.12
CA ASP A 49 1.71 -4.84 -2.54
C ASP A 49 1.38 -3.46 -3.10
N TYR A 50 2.43 -2.69 -3.35
CA TYR A 50 2.37 -1.50 -4.18
C TYR A 50 3.72 -1.25 -4.85
N VAL A 51 3.67 -0.60 -6.01
CA VAL A 51 4.85 -0.12 -6.72
C VAL A 51 4.62 1.33 -7.11
N LYS A 52 5.65 2.16 -6.91
CA LYS A 52 5.68 3.53 -7.38
C LYS A 52 7.11 4.00 -7.57
N HIS A 53 7.52 4.23 -8.82
CA HIS A 53 8.89 4.61 -9.17
C HIS A 53 9.90 3.61 -8.58
N GLU A 54 10.95 4.07 -7.89
CA GLU A 54 11.98 3.22 -7.30
C GLU A 54 11.54 2.46 -6.03
N ARG A 55 10.25 2.54 -5.66
CA ARG A 55 9.69 1.99 -4.43
C ARG A 55 8.78 0.81 -4.73
N ALA A 56 9.02 -0.28 -4.03
CA ALA A 56 8.08 -1.40 -3.91
C ALA A 56 7.81 -1.68 -2.43
N GLY A 57 6.57 -1.95 -2.08
CA GLY A 57 6.24 -2.34 -0.73
C GLY A 57 5.27 -3.48 -0.65
N ARG A 58 5.30 -4.16 0.50
CA ARG A 58 4.48 -5.30 0.85
C ARG A 58 3.67 -5.00 2.09
N ILE A 59 2.46 -5.55 2.14
CA ILE A 59 1.49 -5.40 3.21
C ILE A 59 1.03 -6.80 3.64
N GLN A 60 1.01 -7.05 4.94
CA GLN A 60 0.35 -8.23 5.52
C GLN A 60 -0.33 -7.85 6.83
N GLY A 61 -1.61 -8.19 6.97
CA GLY A 61 -2.35 -7.83 8.17
C GLY A 61 -3.69 -8.51 8.34
N ASP A 62 -4.38 -8.07 9.39
CA ASP A 62 -5.65 -8.62 9.85
C ASP A 62 -6.75 -7.55 9.88
N VAL A 63 -7.94 -7.96 9.45
CA VAL A 63 -9.16 -7.16 9.43
C VAL A 63 -10.02 -7.47 10.66
N ASP A 64 -10.46 -6.40 11.31
CA ASP A 64 -11.49 -6.41 12.35
C ASP A 64 -12.46 -5.25 12.09
N GLY A 65 -13.69 -5.57 11.70
CA GLY A 65 -14.68 -4.58 11.29
C GLY A 65 -14.19 -3.70 10.14
N ASP A 66 -14.23 -2.38 10.33
CA ASP A 66 -13.74 -1.38 9.37
C ASP A 66 -12.22 -1.16 9.40
N LEU A 67 -11.48 -1.88 10.25
CA LEU A 67 -10.07 -1.64 10.53
C LEU A 67 -9.20 -2.80 10.02
N LEU A 68 -8.23 -2.49 9.16
CA LEU A 68 -7.11 -3.36 8.82
C LEU A 68 -5.88 -2.89 9.60
N VAL A 69 -5.27 -3.76 10.39
CA VAL A 69 -3.96 -3.50 11.03
C VAL A 69 -2.93 -4.41 10.42
N PHE A 70 -1.82 -3.85 9.97
CA PHE A 70 -0.87 -4.54 9.13
C PHE A 70 0.58 -4.16 9.43
N GLN A 71 1.48 -5.06 9.04
CA GLN A 71 2.90 -4.79 8.90
C GLN A 71 3.18 -4.42 7.44
N TRP A 72 4.15 -3.55 7.25
CA TRP A 72 4.63 -3.18 5.93
C TRP A 72 6.15 -3.32 5.83
N GLU A 73 6.61 -3.64 4.63
CA GLU A 73 8.00 -3.55 4.22
C GLU A 73 8.07 -2.65 2.99
N ASP A 74 8.99 -1.70 2.98
CA ASP A 74 9.23 -0.74 1.91
C ASP A 74 10.67 -0.90 1.43
N ARG A 75 10.82 -1.34 0.18
CA ARG A 75 12.10 -1.41 -0.52
C ARG A 75 12.21 -0.21 -1.45
N ARG A 76 13.28 0.56 -1.32
CA ARG A 76 13.64 1.64 -2.25
C ARG A 76 15.00 1.42 -2.85
N GLU A 77 15.10 1.50 -4.18
CA GLU A 77 16.33 1.26 -4.90
C GLU A 77 16.78 2.52 -5.66
N LEU A 78 17.45 3.43 -4.95
CA LEU A 78 18.00 4.65 -5.56
C LEU A 78 19.29 4.38 -6.36
N VAL A 79 19.99 3.29 -6.02
CA VAL A 79 21.20 2.84 -6.69
C VAL A 79 21.06 1.34 -6.93
N SER A 80 21.22 0.94 -8.19
CA SER A 80 21.09 -0.45 -8.62
C SER A 80 21.94 -1.38 -7.75
N GLY A 81 21.32 -2.45 -7.25
CA GLY A 81 21.94 -3.47 -6.40
C GLY A 81 22.12 -3.08 -4.93
N LYS A 82 21.65 -1.90 -4.48
CA LYS A 82 21.76 -1.45 -3.08
C LYS A 82 20.41 -0.96 -2.51
N PRO A 83 19.41 -1.87 -2.38
CA PRO A 83 18.11 -1.48 -1.85
C PRO A 83 18.19 -1.02 -0.39
N GLN A 84 17.47 0.05 -0.08
CA GLN A 84 17.18 0.47 1.28
C GLN A 84 15.84 -0.15 1.68
N ILE A 85 15.84 -0.95 2.75
CA ILE A 85 14.63 -1.62 3.24
C ILE A 85 14.22 -0.97 4.56
N ARG A 86 12.96 -0.56 4.65
CA ARG A 86 12.32 -0.07 5.87
C ARG A 86 11.13 -0.95 6.20
N ARG A 87 10.78 -1.04 7.48
CA ARG A 87 9.66 -1.83 7.97
C ARG A 87 8.94 -1.08 9.06
N GLY A 88 7.68 -1.44 9.25
CA GLY A 88 6.90 -0.92 10.36
C GLY A 88 5.51 -1.50 10.42
N ARG A 89 4.67 -0.86 11.24
CA ARG A 89 3.25 -1.15 11.34
C ARG A 89 2.43 0.02 10.85
N ALA A 90 1.20 -0.28 10.47
CA ALA A 90 0.23 0.71 10.02
C ALA A 90 -1.19 0.18 10.22
N TYR A 91 -2.16 1.06 10.00
CA TYR A 91 -3.55 0.67 9.93
C TYR A 91 -4.27 1.41 8.82
N PHE A 92 -5.35 0.82 8.33
CA PHE A 92 -6.34 1.48 7.47
C PHE A 92 -7.73 1.32 8.08
N ARG A 93 -8.51 2.39 8.02
CA ARG A 93 -9.94 2.40 8.26
C ARG A 93 -10.69 2.65 6.96
N ILE A 94 -11.70 1.84 6.68
CA ILE A 94 -12.60 2.09 5.54
C ILE A 94 -13.59 3.20 5.87
N GLU A 95 -13.74 4.15 4.94
CA GLU A 95 -14.76 5.19 4.98
C GLU A 95 -15.47 5.28 3.63
N ILE A 96 -16.78 5.53 3.65
CA ILE A 96 -17.56 5.86 2.44
C ILE A 96 -17.68 7.38 2.38
N GLY A 97 -17.18 7.98 1.31
CA GLY A 97 -17.28 9.41 1.08
C GLY A 97 -18.69 9.84 0.67
N GLU A 98 -18.98 11.13 0.80
CA GLU A 98 -20.24 11.72 0.35
C GLU A 98 -20.43 11.65 -1.18
N ASP A 99 -19.34 11.46 -1.91
CA ASP A 99 -19.27 11.20 -3.35
C ASP A 99 -19.61 9.74 -3.72
N GLY A 100 -19.83 8.88 -2.72
CA GLY A 100 -20.08 7.45 -2.88
C GLY A 100 -18.81 6.63 -3.15
N ASP A 101 -17.63 7.25 -3.17
CA ASP A 101 -16.38 6.52 -3.30
C ASP A 101 -15.94 5.92 -1.95
N THR A 102 -15.20 4.81 -2.02
CA THR A 102 -14.67 4.14 -0.84
C THR A 102 -13.22 4.55 -0.63
N TYR A 103 -12.89 4.93 0.59
CA TYR A 103 -11.56 5.38 1.00
C TYR A 103 -10.99 4.45 2.05
N VAL A 104 -9.66 4.33 2.06
CA VAL A 104 -8.91 3.93 3.25
C VAL A 104 -8.18 5.13 3.81
N LYS A 105 -8.30 5.35 5.12
CA LYS A 105 -7.54 6.35 5.85
C LYS A 105 -6.76 5.74 6.98
N GLY A 106 -5.56 6.23 7.22
CA GLY A 106 -4.70 5.62 8.22
C GLY A 106 -3.41 6.36 8.46
N GLU A 107 -2.58 5.74 9.30
CA GLU A 107 -1.23 6.17 9.59
C GLU A 107 -0.30 4.96 9.56
N TRP A 108 0.99 5.25 9.40
CA TRP A 108 2.06 4.28 9.56
C TRP A 108 3.05 4.75 10.63
N GLY A 109 3.74 3.82 11.26
CA GLY A 109 4.87 4.04 12.14
C GLY A 109 6.04 3.13 11.79
N MET A 110 7.18 3.38 12.43
CA MET A 110 8.41 2.61 12.23
C MET A 110 8.47 1.45 13.22
N ASP A 111 9.05 0.33 12.79
CA ASP A 111 9.23 -0.87 13.63
C ASP A 111 7.90 -1.33 14.26
N GLU A 112 7.76 -1.25 15.59
CA GLU A 112 6.55 -1.67 16.31
C GLU A 112 5.51 -0.54 16.47
N ASP A 113 5.87 0.69 16.12
CA ASP A 113 4.96 1.82 16.21
C ASP A 113 3.90 1.72 15.11
N LEU A 114 2.63 1.84 15.52
CA LEU A 114 1.50 1.79 14.62
C LEU A 114 1.27 3.11 13.87
N SER A 115 1.85 4.20 14.38
CA SER A 115 1.63 5.56 13.87
C SER A 115 2.86 6.46 14.14
N GLY A 116 2.82 7.73 13.69
CA GLY A 116 3.90 8.70 13.89
C GLY A 116 4.87 8.87 12.72
N GLY A 117 4.81 8.00 11.71
CA GLY A 117 5.51 8.15 10.43
C GLY A 117 4.76 9.05 9.44
N GLY A 118 3.43 9.13 9.55
CA GLY A 118 2.59 10.03 8.76
C GLY A 118 1.32 9.37 8.24
N PRO A 119 0.46 10.14 7.54
CA PRO A 119 -0.78 9.61 6.99
C PRO A 119 -0.53 8.68 5.81
N TRP A 120 -1.35 7.65 5.71
CA TRP A 120 -1.43 6.77 4.56
C TRP A 120 -2.88 6.61 4.14
N ASN A 121 -3.22 7.27 3.03
CA ASN A 121 -4.59 7.32 2.52
C ASN A 121 -4.64 6.85 1.06
N ALA A 122 -5.77 6.27 0.68
CA ALA A 122 -6.04 5.86 -0.70
C ALA A 122 -7.55 5.81 -1.00
N VAL A 123 -7.88 5.86 -2.28
CA VAL A 123 -9.25 5.69 -2.80
C VAL A 123 -9.36 4.36 -3.56
N LYS A 124 -10.46 3.64 -3.39
CA LYS A 124 -10.72 2.39 -4.10
C LYS A 124 -11.06 2.67 -5.55
N LEU A 125 -10.37 2.01 -6.47
CA LEU A 125 -10.72 2.06 -7.88
C LEU A 125 -11.96 1.20 -8.13
N ARG A 126 -13.04 1.79 -8.67
CA ARG A 126 -14.35 1.14 -8.85
C ARG A 126 -14.31 -0.15 -9.67
N ARG A 127 -13.35 -0.29 -10.59
CA ARG A 127 -13.15 -1.47 -11.46
C ARG A 127 -11.75 -2.06 -11.33
N GLY A 128 -11.03 -1.71 -10.27
CA GLY A 128 -9.67 -2.19 -10.06
C GLY A 128 -9.68 -3.58 -9.43
N GLU A 129 -9.18 -4.56 -10.17
CA GLU A 129 -8.98 -5.92 -9.68
C GLU A 129 -7.51 -6.14 -9.31
N PRO A 130 -7.21 -6.66 -8.11
CA PRO A 130 -5.85 -7.04 -7.74
C PRO A 130 -5.36 -8.18 -8.62
N ASP A 131 -4.26 -7.96 -9.32
CA ASP A 131 -3.56 -8.95 -10.15
C ASP A 131 -2.33 -9.57 -9.46
N ARG A 132 -1.98 -9.09 -8.26
CA ARG A 132 -0.80 -9.50 -7.50
C ARG A 132 -1.19 -9.93 -6.07
N CYS A 133 -1.66 -11.16 -5.96
CA CYS A 133 -2.01 -11.79 -4.70
C CYS A 133 -0.95 -12.80 -4.22
N THR A 134 0.30 -12.69 -4.66
CA THR A 134 1.32 -13.73 -4.48
C THR A 134 1.98 -13.74 -3.10
N GLY A 135 1.71 -12.77 -2.24
CA GLY A 135 2.27 -12.75 -0.88
C GLY A 135 3.80 -12.58 -0.88
N ALA A 136 4.42 -12.70 0.31
CA ALA A 136 5.77 -12.23 0.61
C ALA A 136 6.94 -13.01 -0.04
N ASP A 137 6.69 -14.00 -0.90
CA ASP A 137 7.75 -14.92 -1.34
C ASP A 137 8.38 -14.57 -2.71
N GLU A 138 7.70 -13.80 -3.56
CA GLU A 138 8.24 -13.39 -4.88
C GLU A 138 8.73 -11.93 -4.87
N PRO A 139 9.98 -11.64 -5.26
CA PRO A 139 10.46 -10.25 -5.30
C PRO A 139 9.52 -9.43 -6.19
N ILE A 140 9.00 -8.33 -5.64
CA ILE A 140 8.21 -7.38 -6.44
C ILE A 140 9.16 -6.84 -7.51
N SER A 141 8.89 -7.17 -8.78
CA SER A 141 9.66 -6.59 -9.87
C SER A 141 9.37 -5.08 -9.91
N LEU A 142 10.43 -4.29 -9.88
CA LEU A 142 10.38 -2.85 -10.11
C LEU A 142 10.37 -2.51 -11.60
N GLU A 143 10.43 -3.52 -12.48
CA GLU A 143 10.16 -3.31 -13.89
C GLU A 143 8.68 -2.95 -14.01
N ASP A 144 8.41 -1.68 -14.28
CA ASP A 144 7.14 -1.25 -14.83
C ASP A 144 6.89 -2.17 -16.03
N LYS A 145 5.87 -3.03 -15.92
CA LYS A 145 5.49 -3.92 -17.01
C LYS A 145 5.04 -3.01 -18.14
N GLU A 146 5.91 -2.76 -19.11
CA GLU A 146 5.62 -1.93 -20.28
C GLU A 146 4.26 -2.35 -20.82
N HIS A 147 3.33 -1.39 -20.88
CA HIS A 147 2.02 -1.69 -21.41
C HIS A 147 2.17 -1.96 -22.92
N PRO A 148 1.33 -2.82 -23.53
CA PRO A 148 1.44 -3.15 -24.95
C PRO A 148 1.39 -1.95 -25.91
N TRP A 149 0.98 -0.77 -25.42
CA TRP A 149 0.90 0.48 -26.15
C TRP A 149 2.17 1.34 -26.06
N ASP A 150 3.12 0.97 -25.18
CA ASP A 150 4.41 1.65 -24.99
C ASP A 150 5.49 1.13 -25.97
N VAL A 151 5.16 0.10 -26.77
CA VAL A 151 6.03 -0.38 -27.85
C VAL A 151 5.93 0.60 -29.01
N GLU A 152 6.92 1.51 -29.12
CA GLU A 152 7.11 2.27 -30.35
C GLU A 152 7.46 1.28 -31.48
N ASP A 153 6.60 1.25 -32.50
CA ASP A 153 6.72 0.38 -33.68
C ASP A 153 7.93 0.83 -34.52
N ASP A 154 9.10 0.29 -34.23
CA ASP A 154 10.34 0.49 -34.99
C ASP A 154 10.23 -0.18 -36.38
N THR A 155 9.43 0.40 -37.27
CA THR A 155 9.45 0.08 -38.71
C THR A 155 10.46 0.95 -39.44
N SER A 156 11.75 0.72 -39.19
CA SER A 156 12.83 1.16 -40.08
C SER A 156 13.30 0.01 -40.98
N GLY A 157 12.55 -0.23 -42.05
CA GLY A 157 12.98 -1.08 -43.15
C GLY A 157 13.67 -0.26 -44.23
N GLY A 158 15.00 -0.13 -44.14
CA GLY A 158 15.83 0.37 -45.23
C GLY A 158 15.80 -0.58 -46.43
N ALA A 159 15.65 -0.03 -47.63
CA ALA A 159 15.99 -0.71 -48.88
C ALA A 159 17.03 0.15 -49.61
N SER A 160 18.25 -0.37 -49.65
CA SER A 160 19.33 0.05 -50.55
C SER A 160 19.11 -0.63 -51.90
N ASP A 161 19.03 0.15 -52.97
CA ASP A 161 19.73 -0.04 -54.25
C ASP A 161 19.56 1.21 -55.13
#